data_AF-H6L9A7-F1
#
_entry.id   AF-H6L9A7-F1
#
_cell.length_a   1.000
_cell.length_b   1.000
_cell.length_c   1.000
_cell.angle_alpha   90.00
_cell.angle_beta   90.00
_cell.angle_gamma   90.00
#
_symmetry.space_group_name_H-M   'P 1'
#
loop_
_entity.id
_entity.type
_entity.pdbx_description
1 polymer ?
#
loop_
_entity_poly.entity_id
_entity_poly.type
_entity_poly.pdbx_seq_one_letter_code
_entity_poly.pdbx_strand_id
1 'polypeptide(L)'
;MKQLLIFCLTILFVPQILSAQIPEVPKKKFTYVEDRDYLYDYDLRGNTIIPYRAKLRGAHYDSPLEHGQAVFEITGTKVTISEKIRFSTAGIDAAPNKEPVTMHIHKTESKAFGFVMTLIDLQNPEIQGFIQFHCDRGRLVKLHYQEEPTSSEHIYYIAPTPDYQLDRDRLYFTQLGDVSLVDEEQLYKQKVVPFSTLALKYDHLEFNRIYAKDLVSIEFEEVIIPKGKRRKKREQFIKISDSRNKANPKQVFKIKKNKRSRFFDPIKAKEVPARILKVVNEVTSKESEIFLVEGSNQTLKYIVIGNMRYLLRSK
;
A
#
# COMPACT_ATOMS: atom_id res chain seq x y z
N MET A 1 -56.65 -32.12 -18.33
CA MET A 1 -56.44 -30.69 -17.99
C MET A 1 -56.12 -30.44 -16.50
N LYS A 2 -55.22 -31.22 -15.87
CA LYS A 2 -54.68 -30.88 -14.52
C LYS A 2 -53.21 -31.28 -14.30
N GLN A 3 -52.53 -31.80 -15.33
CA GLN A 3 -51.12 -32.22 -15.23
C GLN A 3 -50.17 -31.44 -16.15
N LEU A 4 -50.68 -30.49 -16.94
CA LEU A 4 -49.84 -29.67 -17.83
C LEU A 4 -49.40 -28.32 -17.21
N LEU A 5 -49.82 -28.03 -15.98
CA LEU A 5 -49.57 -26.73 -15.33
C LEU A 5 -48.38 -26.75 -14.37
N ILE A 6 -47.80 -27.92 -14.09
CA ILE A 6 -46.66 -28.08 -13.18
C ILE A 6 -45.32 -27.98 -13.94
N PHE A 7 -45.31 -28.23 -15.25
CA PHE A 7 -44.09 -28.17 -16.06
C PHE A 7 -43.70 -26.76 -16.53
N CYS A 8 -44.63 -25.80 -16.48
CA CYS A 8 -44.36 -24.40 -16.84
C CYS A 8 -44.00 -23.51 -15.63
N LEU A 9 -44.13 -24.00 -14.39
CA LEU A 9 -43.71 -23.26 -13.19
C LEU A 9 -42.30 -23.59 -12.70
N THR A 10 -41.67 -24.66 -13.21
CA THR A 10 -40.30 -25.03 -12.87
C THR A 10 -39.24 -24.43 -13.79
N ILE A 11 -39.64 -23.83 -14.93
CA ILE A 11 -38.72 -23.18 -15.89
C ILE A 11 -38.65 -21.65 -15.67
N LEU A 12 -39.51 -21.07 -14.82
CA LEU A 12 -39.51 -19.63 -14.49
C LEU A 12 -38.70 -19.26 -13.22
N PHE A 13 -37.96 -20.22 -12.64
CA PHE A 13 -37.09 -20.00 -11.48
C PHE A 13 -35.61 -20.33 -11.75
N VAL A 14 -35.16 -20.21 -13.00
CA VAL A 14 -33.71 -20.18 -13.31
C VAL A 14 -33.38 -18.92 -14.11
N PRO A 15 -33.42 -17.77 -13.44
CA PRO A 15 -32.29 -16.87 -13.59
C PRO A 15 -31.83 -16.36 -12.22
N GLN A 16 -30.50 -16.23 -12.07
CA GLN A 16 -29.78 -15.51 -11.00
C GLN A 16 -29.01 -16.31 -9.94
N ILE A 17 -28.72 -17.60 -10.17
CA ILE A 17 -27.49 -18.20 -9.59
C ILE A 17 -26.35 -18.17 -10.64
N LEU A 18 -26.28 -17.06 -11.38
CA LEU A 18 -25.00 -16.49 -11.79
C LEU A 18 -24.69 -15.36 -10.80
N SER A 19 -24.67 -15.70 -9.51
CA SER A 19 -23.76 -14.98 -8.62
C SER A 19 -22.40 -15.19 -9.26
N ALA A 20 -21.89 -14.14 -9.91
CA ALA A 20 -20.48 -14.02 -10.18
C ALA A 20 -19.78 -14.52 -8.92
N GLN A 21 -19.13 -15.67 -9.01
CA GLN A 21 -18.14 -16.08 -8.04
C GLN A 21 -17.06 -15.02 -8.20
N ILE A 22 -17.25 -13.88 -7.53
CA ILE A 22 -16.18 -12.93 -7.30
C ILE A 22 -15.19 -13.78 -6.51
N PRO A 23 -14.06 -14.20 -7.10
CA PRO A 23 -13.12 -15.02 -6.38
C PRO A 23 -12.79 -14.27 -5.09
N GLU A 24 -12.93 -14.95 -3.95
CA GLU A 24 -12.50 -14.39 -2.68
C GLU A 24 -11.11 -13.79 -2.89
N VAL A 25 -11.00 -12.47 -2.73
CA VAL A 25 -9.73 -11.78 -2.89
C VAL A 25 -8.81 -12.39 -1.82
N PRO A 26 -7.75 -13.12 -2.19
CA PRO A 26 -6.91 -13.75 -1.21
C PRO A 26 -6.37 -12.69 -0.26
N LYS A 27 -6.33 -13.00 1.05
CA LYS A 27 -5.40 -12.31 1.96
C LYS A 27 -4.02 -12.31 1.30
N LYS A 28 -3.27 -11.20 1.38
CA LYS A 28 -2.00 -10.98 0.68
C LYS A 28 -1.12 -12.24 0.68
N LYS A 29 -1.12 -13.02 -0.42
CA LYS A 29 -0.33 -14.25 -0.49
C LYS A 29 1.16 -13.92 -0.58
N PHE A 30 1.49 -12.90 -1.38
CA PHE A 30 2.84 -12.46 -1.64
C PHE A 30 2.89 -10.93 -1.72
N THR A 31 4.08 -10.36 -1.54
CA THR A 31 4.39 -8.99 -1.94
C THR A 31 4.60 -8.96 -3.44
N TYR A 32 3.98 -7.99 -4.10
CA TYR A 32 4.16 -7.80 -5.54
C TYR A 32 5.13 -6.67 -5.83
N VAL A 33 5.87 -6.79 -6.93
CA VAL A 33 6.88 -5.83 -7.40
C VAL A 33 6.28 -4.43 -7.49
N GLU A 34 5.04 -4.31 -7.95
CA GLU A 34 4.36 -3.03 -8.12
C GLU A 34 3.63 -2.53 -6.86
N ASP A 35 3.67 -3.22 -5.71
CA ASP A 35 2.99 -2.76 -4.48
C ASP A 35 3.48 -1.38 -4.03
N ARG A 36 4.79 -1.11 -4.21
CA ARG A 36 5.46 0.07 -3.68
C ARG A 36 6.76 0.36 -4.44
N ASP A 37 7.05 1.64 -4.59
CA ASP A 37 8.36 2.13 -5.04
C ASP A 37 9.29 2.37 -3.82
N TYR A 38 10.52 1.89 -3.94
CA TYR A 38 11.63 1.98 -2.99
C TYR A 38 12.73 2.86 -3.61
N LEU A 39 12.60 4.17 -3.42
CA LEU A 39 13.52 5.15 -4.01
C LEU A 39 14.63 5.56 -3.04
N TYR A 40 14.39 5.38 -1.73
CA TYR A 40 15.31 5.73 -0.66
C TYR A 40 15.39 4.62 0.39
N ASP A 41 16.44 4.64 1.19
CA ASP A 41 16.68 3.65 2.25
C ASP A 41 15.54 3.58 3.29
N TYR A 42 14.99 4.73 3.67
CA TYR A 42 13.84 4.82 4.58
C TYR A 42 12.55 4.23 3.99
N ASP A 43 12.47 4.02 2.67
CA ASP A 43 11.31 3.38 2.05
C ASP A 43 11.25 1.87 2.36
N LEU A 44 12.37 1.25 2.76
CA LEU A 44 12.43 -0.16 3.18
C LEU A 44 11.78 -0.38 4.55
N ARG A 45 11.79 0.63 5.42
CA ARG A 45 11.24 0.55 6.77
C ARG A 45 9.72 0.59 6.75
N GLY A 46 9.10 -0.15 7.66
CA GLY A 46 7.65 -0.31 7.76
C GLY A 46 7.05 -1.22 6.68
N ASN A 47 7.81 -2.18 6.16
CA ASN A 47 7.31 -3.12 5.15
C ASN A 47 7.39 -4.56 5.65
N THR A 48 6.38 -5.33 5.25
CA THR A 48 6.41 -6.80 5.30
C THR A 48 6.58 -7.32 3.87
N ILE A 49 7.69 -7.99 3.62
CA ILE A 49 8.02 -8.58 2.32
C ILE A 49 7.78 -10.09 2.40
N ILE A 50 6.89 -10.57 1.53
CA ILE A 50 6.54 -11.99 1.43
C ILE A 50 6.91 -12.45 0.01
N PRO A 51 8.09 -13.08 -0.20
CA PRO A 51 8.54 -13.55 -1.50
C PRO A 51 7.74 -14.77 -1.99
N TYR A 52 7.77 -15.03 -3.31
CA TYR A 52 7.02 -16.14 -3.93
C TYR A 52 7.90 -17.30 -4.39
N ARG A 53 9.22 -17.09 -4.51
CA ARG A 53 10.22 -18.14 -4.82
C ARG A 53 11.50 -17.87 -4.05
N ALA A 54 12.28 -18.91 -3.81
CA ALA A 54 13.61 -18.78 -3.23
C ALA A 54 14.60 -19.83 -3.74
N LYS A 55 15.88 -19.61 -3.47
CA LYS A 55 16.98 -20.56 -3.71
C LYS A 55 18.23 -20.23 -2.90
N LEU A 56 19.17 -21.18 -2.82
CA LEU A 56 20.54 -20.91 -2.36
C LEU A 56 21.34 -20.14 -3.43
N ARG A 57 22.30 -19.31 -3.03
CA ARG A 57 23.16 -18.52 -3.93
C ARG A 57 23.94 -19.34 -4.98
N GLY A 58 24.09 -20.65 -4.80
CA GLY A 58 24.70 -21.56 -5.78
C GLY A 58 23.73 -22.46 -6.54
N ALA A 59 22.43 -22.45 -6.23
CA ALA A 59 21.47 -23.37 -6.83
C ALA A 59 21.08 -22.93 -8.26
N HIS A 60 21.00 -23.91 -9.16
CA HIS A 60 20.62 -23.71 -10.56
C HIS A 60 19.16 -23.25 -10.70
N TYR A 61 18.25 -23.85 -9.93
CA TYR A 61 16.82 -23.59 -10.00
C TYR A 61 16.28 -22.99 -8.70
N ASP A 62 15.24 -22.18 -8.82
CA ASP A 62 14.45 -21.64 -7.72
C ASP A 62 13.16 -22.44 -7.50
N SER A 63 12.81 -22.61 -6.22
CA SER A 63 11.61 -23.34 -5.83
C SER A 63 10.50 -22.36 -5.43
N PRO A 64 9.23 -22.68 -5.74
CA PRO A 64 8.11 -21.88 -5.25
C PRO A 64 8.02 -21.94 -3.73
N LEU A 65 7.59 -20.83 -3.13
CA LEU A 65 7.28 -20.73 -1.71
C LEU A 65 5.78 -20.74 -1.49
N GLU A 66 5.35 -21.46 -0.48
CA GLU A 66 4.00 -21.31 0.07
C GLU A 66 3.90 -20.04 0.93
N HIS A 67 2.67 -19.60 1.15
CA HIS A 67 2.42 -18.39 1.93
C HIS A 67 2.97 -18.52 3.36
N GLY A 68 3.77 -17.55 3.79
CA GLY A 68 4.32 -17.48 5.15
C GLY A 68 5.54 -18.38 5.40
N GLN A 69 6.03 -19.09 4.38
CA GLN A 69 7.28 -19.88 4.48
C GLN A 69 8.52 -19.00 4.61
N ALA A 70 8.49 -17.80 4.03
CA ALA A 70 9.47 -16.76 4.24
C ALA A 70 8.77 -15.41 4.43
N VAL A 71 9.12 -14.68 5.48
CA VAL A 71 8.59 -13.33 5.75
C VAL A 71 9.71 -12.46 6.31
N PHE A 72 9.85 -11.26 5.74
CA PHE A 72 10.78 -10.24 6.20
C PHE A 72 9.98 -9.04 6.67
N GLU A 73 9.95 -8.80 7.98
CA GLU A 73 9.29 -7.65 8.60
C GLU A 73 10.34 -6.61 8.98
N ILE A 74 10.36 -5.51 8.24
CA ILE A 74 11.34 -4.43 8.43
C ILE A 74 10.62 -3.29 9.15
N THR A 75 11.01 -3.05 10.39
CA THR A 75 10.51 -1.94 11.21
C THR A 75 11.53 -0.79 11.21
N GLY A 76 11.35 0.20 12.08
CA GLY A 76 12.23 1.37 12.09
C GLY A 76 13.71 1.05 12.39
N THR A 77 13.98 0.11 13.30
CA THR A 77 15.35 -0.24 13.72
C THR A 77 15.64 -1.74 13.73
N LYS A 78 14.67 -2.59 13.36
CA LYS A 78 14.80 -4.04 13.45
C LYS A 78 14.26 -4.71 12.19
N VAL A 79 14.81 -5.88 11.89
CA VAL A 79 14.23 -6.82 10.94
C VAL A 79 13.92 -8.12 11.67
N THR A 80 12.69 -8.60 11.51
CA THR A 80 12.31 -9.95 11.91
C THR A 80 12.20 -10.81 10.65
N ILE A 81 13.00 -11.86 10.59
CA ILE A 81 13.05 -12.84 9.50
C ILE A 81 12.43 -14.13 10.00
N SER A 82 11.35 -14.57 9.37
CA SER A 82 10.77 -15.89 9.58
C SER A 82 11.03 -16.75 8.34
N GLU A 83 11.93 -17.72 8.45
CA GLU A 83 12.25 -18.71 7.41
C GLU A 83 11.86 -20.09 7.91
N LYS A 84 10.69 -20.58 7.51
CA LYS A 84 10.16 -21.90 7.84
C LYS A 84 10.49 -22.90 6.73
N ILE A 85 11.69 -22.80 6.20
CA ILE A 85 12.18 -23.60 5.08
C ILE A 85 13.60 -24.07 5.34
N ARG A 86 13.91 -25.26 4.84
CA ARG A 86 15.27 -25.78 4.76
C ARG A 86 15.67 -25.84 3.31
N PHE A 87 16.81 -25.26 2.99
CA PHE A 87 17.38 -25.38 1.66
C PHE A 87 18.17 -26.69 1.54
N SER A 88 17.99 -27.39 0.43
CA SER A 88 18.77 -28.57 0.05
C SER A 88 19.24 -28.44 -1.40
N THR A 89 20.12 -29.34 -1.83
CA THR A 89 20.58 -29.37 -3.23
C THR A 89 19.45 -29.77 -4.21
N ALA A 90 18.40 -30.40 -3.72
CA ALA A 90 17.21 -30.79 -4.50
C ALA A 90 16.13 -29.69 -4.57
N GLY A 91 16.25 -28.62 -3.77
CA GLY A 91 15.30 -27.53 -3.74
C GLY A 91 15.03 -27.02 -2.32
N ILE A 92 13.77 -26.67 -2.05
CA ILE A 92 13.32 -26.21 -0.74
C ILE A 92 12.46 -27.30 -0.11
N ASP A 93 12.86 -27.76 1.07
CA ASP A 93 12.08 -28.65 1.91
C ASP A 93 11.40 -27.84 3.01
N ALA A 94 10.08 -27.92 3.08
CA ALA A 94 9.28 -27.25 4.11
C ALA A 94 9.32 -28.07 5.41
N ALA A 95 10.31 -27.84 6.28
CA ALA A 95 10.26 -28.21 7.72
C ALA A 95 11.56 -27.87 8.46
N PRO A 96 11.65 -26.66 9.02
CA PRO A 96 12.20 -26.52 10.35
C PRO A 96 11.23 -25.78 11.29
N ASN A 97 11.10 -26.25 12.53
CA ASN A 97 10.63 -25.43 13.65
C ASN A 97 11.72 -24.40 13.99
N LYS A 98 12.07 -23.54 13.02
CA LYS A 98 13.00 -22.43 13.22
C LYS A 98 12.19 -21.25 13.73
N GLU A 99 12.52 -20.80 14.94
CA GLU A 99 11.95 -19.57 15.49
C GLU A 99 12.36 -18.37 14.62
N PRO A 100 11.52 -17.34 14.49
CA PRO A 100 11.88 -16.11 13.78
C PRO A 100 13.12 -15.46 14.40
N VAL A 101 14.04 -15.03 13.55
CA VAL A 101 15.25 -14.33 13.97
C VAL A 101 14.97 -12.83 13.93
N THR A 102 15.26 -12.11 15.01
CA THR A 102 15.11 -10.65 15.06
C THR A 102 16.47 -10.00 15.23
N MET A 103 16.90 -9.24 14.24
CA MET A 103 18.17 -8.52 14.25
C MET A 103 17.95 -7.01 14.22
N HIS A 104 18.93 -6.27 14.74
CA HIS A 104 18.94 -4.81 14.69
C HIS A 104 19.60 -4.31 13.41
N ILE A 105 19.03 -3.25 12.84
CA ILE A 105 19.57 -2.57 11.67
C ILE A 105 20.73 -1.69 12.13
N HIS A 106 21.95 -2.07 11.77
CA HIS A 106 23.14 -1.27 12.05
C HIS A 106 23.29 -0.11 11.06
N LYS A 107 23.15 -0.44 9.76
CA LYS A 107 23.28 0.54 8.67
C LYS A 107 22.46 0.10 7.46
N THR A 108 22.04 1.08 6.66
CA THR A 108 21.53 0.85 5.31
C THR A 108 22.30 1.74 4.33
N GLU A 109 22.77 1.15 3.23
CA GLU A 109 23.52 1.83 2.19
C GLU A 109 22.78 1.74 0.87
N SER A 110 22.71 2.84 0.12
CA SER A 110 22.26 2.81 -1.26
C SER A 110 23.38 2.36 -2.19
N LYS A 111 23.05 1.50 -3.16
CA LYS A 111 23.94 0.97 -4.20
C LYS A 111 23.25 1.11 -5.56
N ALA A 112 24.01 0.96 -6.65
CA ALA A 112 23.47 1.06 -8.01
C ALA A 112 22.31 0.09 -8.28
N PHE A 113 22.33 -1.10 -7.66
CA PHE A 113 21.28 -2.10 -7.82
C PHE A 113 20.11 -1.96 -6.82
N GLY A 114 20.17 -1.03 -5.85
CA GLY A 114 19.20 -0.94 -4.76
C GLY A 114 19.84 -0.59 -3.42
N PHE A 115 19.71 -1.46 -2.43
CA PHE A 115 20.14 -1.19 -1.05
C PHE A 115 20.82 -2.38 -0.38
N VAL A 116 21.71 -2.13 0.56
CA VAL A 116 22.31 -3.14 1.43
C VAL A 116 22.04 -2.75 2.88
N MET A 117 21.40 -3.64 3.63
CA MET A 117 21.09 -3.47 5.03
C MET A 117 21.95 -4.42 5.85
N THR A 118 22.79 -3.88 6.73
CA THR A 118 23.63 -4.66 7.65
C THR A 118 22.89 -4.87 8.95
N LEU A 119 22.87 -6.12 9.41
CA LEU A 119 22.11 -6.58 10.57
C LEU A 119 23.07 -7.05 11.66
N ILE A 120 22.75 -6.77 12.92
CA ILE A 120 23.50 -7.24 14.08
C ILE A 120 22.56 -7.86 15.10
N ASP A 121 22.97 -8.95 15.73
CA ASP A 121 22.32 -9.43 16.95
C ASP A 121 22.86 -8.64 18.15
N LEU A 122 21.97 -8.06 18.97
CA LEU A 122 22.40 -7.29 20.15
C LEU A 122 22.85 -8.17 21.32
N GLN A 123 22.38 -9.40 21.40
CA GLN A 123 22.80 -10.37 22.41
C GLN A 123 24.14 -11.01 22.03
N ASN A 124 24.40 -11.16 20.72
CA ASN A 124 25.66 -11.68 20.20
C ASN A 124 26.18 -10.85 19.01
N PRO A 125 26.96 -9.78 19.24
CA PRO A 125 27.46 -8.89 18.18
C PRO A 125 28.37 -9.53 17.12
N GLU A 126 28.86 -10.75 17.37
CA GLU A 126 29.61 -11.54 16.37
C GLU A 126 28.69 -12.05 15.26
N ILE A 127 27.38 -12.19 15.53
CA ILE A 127 26.37 -12.55 14.53
C ILE A 127 26.02 -11.28 13.73
N GLN A 128 26.61 -11.20 12.54
CA GLN A 128 26.42 -10.09 11.60
C GLN A 128 25.90 -10.58 10.27
N GLY A 129 24.64 -10.27 9.99
CA GLY A 129 23.97 -10.63 8.76
C GLY A 129 23.85 -9.45 7.80
N PHE A 130 23.28 -9.71 6.63
CA PHE A 130 22.83 -8.66 5.73
C PHE A 130 21.61 -9.05 4.92
N ILE A 131 20.88 -8.02 4.45
CA ILE A 131 19.90 -8.15 3.39
C ILE A 131 20.27 -7.18 2.26
N GLN A 132 20.48 -7.70 1.05
CA GLN A 132 20.63 -6.89 -0.15
C GLN A 132 19.29 -6.84 -0.89
N PHE A 133 18.75 -5.64 -1.06
CA PHE A 133 17.52 -5.39 -1.80
C PHE A 133 17.87 -4.96 -3.22
N HIS A 134 17.44 -5.75 -4.21
CA HIS A 134 17.61 -5.40 -5.61
C HIS A 134 16.34 -4.74 -6.13
N CYS A 135 16.50 -3.50 -6.59
CA CYS A 135 15.43 -2.70 -7.15
C CYS A 135 15.67 -2.45 -8.63
N ASP A 136 14.65 -2.73 -9.46
CA ASP A 136 14.62 -2.29 -10.86
C ASP A 136 13.67 -1.10 -10.98
N ARG A 137 14.19 0.04 -11.45
CA ARG A 137 13.44 1.32 -11.53
C ARG A 137 12.71 1.70 -10.23
N GLY A 138 13.33 1.39 -9.09
CA GLY A 138 12.75 1.61 -7.77
C GLY A 138 11.81 0.51 -7.27
N ARG A 139 11.53 -0.55 -8.04
CA ARG A 139 10.66 -1.65 -7.62
C ARG A 139 11.49 -2.83 -7.11
N LEU A 140 11.17 -3.34 -5.93
CA LEU A 140 11.89 -4.48 -5.35
C LEU A 140 11.59 -5.75 -6.15
N VAL A 141 12.61 -6.35 -6.77
CA VAL A 141 12.46 -7.55 -7.62
C VAL A 141 13.00 -8.82 -6.96
N LYS A 142 14.02 -8.68 -6.12
CA LYS A 142 14.58 -9.77 -5.32
C LYS A 142 15.30 -9.22 -4.11
N LEU A 143 15.51 -10.07 -3.12
CA LEU A 143 16.44 -9.80 -2.02
C LEU A 143 17.37 -10.98 -1.80
N HIS A 144 18.56 -10.68 -1.30
CA HIS A 144 19.56 -11.66 -0.91
C HIS A 144 19.73 -11.54 0.60
N TYR A 145 19.67 -12.65 1.33
CA TYR A 145 19.75 -12.68 2.77
C TYR A 145 20.85 -13.65 3.21
N GLN A 146 21.67 -13.22 4.16
CA GLN A 146 22.65 -14.04 4.83
C GLN A 146 22.60 -13.69 6.32
N GLU A 147 22.35 -14.69 7.17
CA GLU A 147 22.14 -14.49 8.61
C GLU A 147 23.44 -14.14 9.36
N GLU A 148 24.56 -14.72 8.89
CA GLU A 148 25.90 -14.55 9.46
C GLU A 148 26.96 -14.81 8.39
N PRO A 149 28.21 -14.34 8.53
CA PRO A 149 29.19 -14.38 7.44
C PRO A 149 29.56 -15.80 6.97
N THR A 150 29.38 -16.80 7.85
CA THR A 150 29.64 -18.22 7.59
C THR A 150 28.45 -18.98 7.00
N SER A 151 27.24 -18.43 7.08
CA SER A 151 26.04 -19.13 6.59
C SER A 151 25.88 -18.99 5.08
N SER A 152 25.13 -19.92 4.49
CA SER A 152 24.81 -19.85 3.06
C SER A 152 23.88 -18.69 2.77
N GLU A 153 24.13 -17.97 1.68
CA GLU A 153 23.24 -16.89 1.25
C GLU A 153 22.01 -17.44 0.53
N HIS A 154 20.84 -16.91 0.90
CA HIS A 154 19.54 -17.22 0.35
C HIS A 154 19.08 -16.09 -0.57
N ILE A 155 18.50 -16.44 -1.72
CA ILE A 155 17.95 -15.49 -2.68
C ILE A 155 16.43 -15.68 -2.71
N TYR A 156 15.71 -14.57 -2.59
CA TYR A 156 14.26 -14.50 -2.56
C TYR A 156 13.76 -13.61 -3.68
N TYR A 157 12.77 -14.08 -4.42
CA TYR A 157 12.20 -13.37 -5.56
C TYR A 157 10.83 -12.78 -5.21
N ILE A 158 10.55 -11.58 -5.72
CA ILE A 158 9.27 -10.88 -5.55
C ILE A 158 8.41 -11.11 -6.80
N ALA A 159 7.12 -11.39 -6.59
CA ALA A 159 6.23 -11.75 -7.69
C ALA A 159 5.88 -10.50 -8.50
N PRO A 160 5.86 -10.56 -9.85
CA PRO A 160 5.15 -9.55 -10.62
C PRO A 160 3.66 -9.59 -10.27
N THR A 161 2.98 -8.45 -10.25
CA THR A 161 1.53 -8.43 -10.10
C THR A 161 0.90 -9.10 -11.33
N PRO A 162 0.03 -10.11 -11.18
CA PRO A 162 -0.65 -10.73 -12.32
C PRO A 162 -1.46 -9.73 -13.14
N ASP A 163 -1.51 -9.89 -14.46
CA ASP A 163 -2.18 -8.94 -15.37
C ASP A 163 -3.65 -8.70 -15.00
N TYR A 164 -4.40 -9.76 -14.66
CA TYR A 164 -5.79 -9.64 -14.22
C TYR A 164 -5.94 -8.74 -12.98
N GLN A 165 -4.95 -8.76 -12.08
CA GLN A 165 -4.94 -7.95 -10.86
C GLN A 165 -4.57 -6.50 -11.18
N LEU A 166 -3.65 -6.28 -12.12
CA LEU A 166 -3.31 -4.94 -12.62
C LEU A 166 -4.52 -4.27 -13.28
N ASP A 167 -5.21 -4.98 -14.17
CA ASP A 167 -6.39 -4.44 -14.85
C ASP A 167 -7.52 -4.14 -13.87
N ARG A 168 -7.73 -5.04 -12.90
CA ARG A 168 -8.67 -4.78 -11.81
C ARG A 168 -8.28 -3.55 -11.01
N ASP A 169 -7.01 -3.42 -10.62
CA ASP A 169 -6.53 -2.27 -9.84
C ASP A 169 -6.70 -0.96 -10.60
N ARG A 170 -6.49 -0.94 -11.93
CA ARG A 170 -6.70 0.24 -12.79
C ARG A 170 -8.15 0.71 -12.83
N LEU A 171 -9.11 -0.21 -12.70
CA LEU A 171 -10.54 0.14 -12.69
C LEU A 171 -10.99 0.74 -11.35
N TYR A 172 -10.36 0.34 -10.24
CA TYR A 172 -10.82 0.73 -8.91
C TYR A 172 -10.01 1.86 -8.29
N PHE A 173 -8.70 1.92 -8.53
CA PHE A 173 -7.80 2.85 -7.86
C PHE A 173 -7.40 4.01 -8.78
N THR A 174 -7.29 5.20 -8.19
CA THR A 174 -6.78 6.38 -8.88
C THR A 174 -5.28 6.24 -9.13
N GLN A 175 -4.84 6.51 -10.36
CA GLN A 175 -3.44 6.42 -10.77
C GLN A 175 -2.72 7.75 -10.58
N LEU A 176 -1.40 7.69 -10.45
CA LEU A 176 -0.56 8.88 -10.50
C LEU A 176 -0.77 9.63 -11.82
N GLY A 177 -1.02 10.93 -11.71
CA GLY A 177 -1.27 11.82 -12.84
C GLY A 177 -2.75 12.00 -13.22
N ASP A 178 -3.66 11.22 -12.66
CA ASP A 178 -5.10 11.31 -13.00
C ASP A 178 -5.78 12.55 -12.39
N VAL A 179 -5.21 13.07 -11.29
CA VAL A 179 -5.76 14.18 -10.52
C VAL A 179 -4.85 15.40 -10.71
N SER A 180 -5.32 16.36 -11.50
CA SER A 180 -4.66 17.67 -11.66
C SER A 180 -5.01 18.59 -10.49
N LEU A 181 -4.00 19.28 -9.95
CA LEU A 181 -4.17 20.31 -8.92
C LEU A 181 -4.02 21.74 -9.50
N VAL A 182 -3.80 21.85 -10.82
CA VAL A 182 -3.67 23.11 -11.56
C VAL A 182 -4.93 23.95 -11.40
N ASP A 183 -6.08 23.38 -11.76
CA ASP A 183 -7.39 24.01 -11.66
C ASP A 183 -8.09 23.56 -10.38
N GLU A 184 -8.36 24.52 -9.50
CA GLU A 184 -9.05 24.27 -8.24
C GLU A 184 -10.49 23.78 -8.44
N GLU A 185 -11.19 24.24 -9.48
CA GLU A 185 -12.56 23.81 -9.74
C GLU A 185 -12.65 22.34 -10.16
N GLN A 186 -11.60 21.81 -10.80
CA GLN A 186 -11.53 20.40 -11.18
C GLN A 186 -11.39 19.48 -9.97
N LEU A 187 -10.69 19.93 -8.93
CA LEU A 187 -10.52 19.15 -7.70
C LEU A 187 -11.88 18.79 -7.09
N TYR A 188 -12.82 19.74 -7.02
CA TYR A 188 -14.16 19.58 -6.43
C TYR A 188 -15.15 18.74 -7.27
N LYS A 189 -14.67 18.12 -8.34
CA LYS A 189 -15.43 17.15 -9.15
C LYS A 189 -14.75 15.78 -9.19
N GLN A 190 -13.70 15.60 -8.41
CA GLN A 190 -12.88 14.40 -8.44
C GLN A 190 -13.08 13.55 -7.19
N LYS A 191 -13.07 12.23 -7.42
CA LYS A 191 -13.06 11.21 -6.40
C LYS A 191 -11.73 10.48 -6.46
N VAL A 192 -10.98 10.54 -5.37
CA VAL A 192 -9.70 9.85 -5.23
C VAL A 192 -9.93 8.53 -4.50
N VAL A 193 -9.49 7.44 -5.11
CA VAL A 193 -9.51 6.10 -4.52
C VAL A 193 -8.06 5.64 -4.33
N PRO A 194 -7.49 5.80 -3.12
CA PRO A 194 -6.10 5.46 -2.86
C PRO A 194 -5.83 3.96 -2.98
N PHE A 195 -4.64 3.63 -3.46
CA PHE A 195 -4.18 2.24 -3.63
C PHE A 195 -3.56 1.66 -2.36
N SER A 196 -2.90 2.51 -1.58
CA SER A 196 -2.23 2.10 -0.35
C SER A 196 -2.15 3.27 0.64
N THR A 197 -1.76 2.94 1.87
CA THR A 197 -1.51 3.92 2.91
C THR A 197 -0.13 3.76 3.53
N LEU A 198 0.45 4.88 3.95
CA LEU A 198 1.59 4.92 4.85
C LEU A 198 1.18 5.55 6.18
N ALA A 199 1.23 4.79 7.26
CA ALA A 199 0.98 5.29 8.60
C ALA A 199 2.29 5.77 9.23
N LEU A 200 2.35 7.02 9.66
CA LEU A 200 3.48 7.55 10.41
C LEU A 200 3.52 6.91 11.80
N LYS A 201 4.57 6.13 12.04
CA LYS A 201 5.00 5.67 13.36
C LYS A 201 6.11 6.58 13.86
N TYR A 202 6.57 6.33 15.08
CA TYR A 202 7.57 7.17 15.74
C TYR A 202 8.82 7.41 14.89
N ASP A 203 9.31 6.38 14.19
CA ASP A 203 10.59 6.38 13.46
C ASP A 203 10.51 5.90 12.00
N HIS A 204 9.31 5.54 11.50
CA HIS A 204 9.14 5.03 10.13
C HIS A 204 7.71 5.19 9.60
N LEU A 205 7.53 4.84 8.32
CA LEU A 205 6.23 4.79 7.64
C LEU A 205 5.79 3.35 7.41
N GLU A 206 4.78 2.90 8.13
CA GLU A 206 4.21 1.55 7.98
C GLU A 206 3.31 1.49 6.75
N PHE A 207 3.63 0.60 5.81
CA PHE A 207 2.88 0.39 4.58
C PHE A 207 1.73 -0.59 4.76
N ASN A 208 0.57 -0.20 4.23
CA ASN A 208 -0.58 -1.07 4.11
C ASN A 208 -1.22 -0.93 2.74
N ARG A 209 -1.42 -2.06 2.05
CA ARG A 209 -2.12 -2.10 0.76
C ARG A 209 -3.63 -2.05 0.99
N ILE A 210 -4.33 -1.22 0.24
CA ILE A 210 -5.79 -1.20 0.23
C ILE A 210 -6.26 -2.24 -0.79
N TYR A 211 -7.20 -3.10 -0.39
CA TYR A 211 -7.85 -4.05 -1.27
C TYR A 211 -9.26 -3.57 -1.63
N ALA A 212 -9.81 -4.04 -2.75
CA ALA A 212 -11.14 -3.64 -3.22
C ALA A 212 -12.25 -3.82 -2.16
N LYS A 213 -12.13 -4.83 -1.29
CA LYS A 213 -13.06 -5.06 -0.18
C LYS A 213 -12.99 -4.02 0.94
N ASP A 214 -11.85 -3.34 1.08
CA ASP A 214 -11.56 -2.33 2.11
C ASP A 214 -11.40 -0.93 1.48
N LEU A 215 -12.00 -0.73 0.31
CA LEU A 215 -11.84 0.47 -0.52
C LEU A 215 -12.17 1.72 0.28
N VAL A 216 -11.26 2.69 0.22
CA VAL A 216 -11.42 4.03 0.79
C VAL A 216 -11.57 5.00 -0.37
N SER A 217 -12.51 5.94 -0.26
CA SER A 217 -12.62 7.04 -1.21
C SER A 217 -12.58 8.39 -0.51
N ILE A 218 -11.88 9.33 -1.12
CA ILE A 218 -11.76 10.73 -0.69
C ILE A 218 -12.37 11.57 -1.81
N GLU A 219 -13.52 12.17 -1.54
CA GLU A 219 -14.30 12.95 -2.48
C GLU A 219 -14.28 14.43 -2.08
N PHE A 220 -14.04 15.29 -3.05
CA PHE A 220 -14.07 16.74 -2.88
C PHE A 220 -15.35 17.27 -3.50
N GLU A 221 -16.15 18.01 -2.74
CA GLU A 221 -17.48 18.46 -3.18
C GLU A 221 -17.66 19.95 -2.91
N GLU A 222 -18.31 20.64 -3.85
CA GLU A 222 -18.78 22.01 -3.68
C GLU A 222 -20.32 22.04 -3.66
N VAL A 223 -20.89 22.55 -2.56
CA VAL A 223 -22.33 22.71 -2.39
C VAL A 223 -22.70 24.18 -2.41
N ILE A 224 -23.70 24.54 -3.21
CA ILE A 224 -24.25 25.89 -3.26
C ILE A 224 -25.44 25.97 -2.31
N ILE A 225 -25.26 26.67 -1.19
CA ILE A 225 -26.29 26.87 -0.18
C ILE A 225 -26.97 28.24 -0.41
N PRO A 226 -28.31 28.31 -0.46
CA PRO A 226 -29.01 29.59 -0.45
C PRO A 226 -28.79 30.30 0.89
N LYS A 227 -28.24 31.51 0.85
CA LYS A 227 -28.10 32.41 2.00
C LYS A 227 -29.04 33.60 1.82
N GLY A 228 -30.29 33.44 2.26
CA GLY A 228 -31.36 34.43 2.10
C GLY A 228 -31.85 34.57 0.65
N LYS A 229 -32.69 35.58 0.37
CA LYS A 229 -33.42 35.74 -0.90
C LYS A 229 -32.56 36.01 -2.15
N ARG A 230 -31.27 36.36 -2.01
CA ARG A 230 -30.42 36.76 -3.17
C ARG A 230 -28.96 36.30 -3.14
N ARG A 231 -28.42 35.78 -2.03
CA ARG A 231 -27.00 35.38 -1.96
C ARG A 231 -26.88 33.86 -1.97
N LYS A 232 -26.04 33.34 -2.85
CA LYS A 232 -25.60 31.93 -2.82
C LYS A 232 -24.25 31.88 -2.14
N LYS A 233 -24.08 30.97 -1.17
CA LYS A 233 -22.79 30.70 -0.55
C LYS A 233 -22.30 29.34 -1.05
N ARG A 234 -21.09 29.31 -1.60
CA ARG A 234 -20.40 28.05 -1.91
C ARG A 234 -19.74 27.55 -0.64
N GLU A 235 -20.01 26.31 -0.29
CA GLU A 235 -19.34 25.61 0.79
C GLU A 235 -18.65 24.38 0.21
N GLN A 236 -17.42 24.15 0.63
CA GLN A 236 -16.56 23.10 0.09
C GLN A 236 -16.31 22.06 1.17
N PHE A 237 -16.36 20.79 0.78
CA PHE A 237 -16.26 19.66 1.68
C PHE A 237 -15.30 18.60 1.16
N ILE A 238 -14.74 17.83 2.09
CA ILE A 238 -14.03 16.58 1.82
C ILE A 238 -14.79 15.49 2.55
N LYS A 239 -15.24 14.49 1.79
CA LYS A 239 -15.95 13.31 2.30
C LYS A 239 -15.04 12.10 2.20
N ILE A 240 -14.85 11.41 3.32
CA ILE A 240 -14.08 10.17 3.38
C ILE A 240 -15.05 9.04 3.67
N SER A 241 -15.12 8.07 2.76
CA SER A 241 -15.98 6.90 2.85
C SER A 241 -15.15 5.63 2.75
N ASP A 242 -15.62 4.56 3.38
CA ASP A 242 -15.08 3.21 3.21
C ASP A 242 -16.13 2.29 2.57
N SER A 243 -15.68 1.12 2.09
CA SER A 243 -16.50 0.12 1.42
C SER A 243 -17.71 -0.35 2.22
N ARG A 244 -17.65 -0.25 3.56
CA ARG A 244 -18.71 -0.67 4.48
C ARG A 244 -19.80 0.40 4.65
N ASN A 245 -19.45 1.68 4.47
CA ASN A 245 -20.35 2.81 4.68
C ASN A 245 -20.48 3.70 3.43
N LYS A 246 -20.88 3.12 2.29
CA LYS A 246 -21.09 3.91 1.06
C LYS A 246 -22.16 4.99 1.19
N ALA A 247 -23.20 4.76 2.00
CA ALA A 247 -24.32 5.69 2.17
C ALA A 247 -24.01 6.85 3.13
N ASN A 248 -23.16 6.64 4.13
CA ASN A 248 -22.82 7.63 5.16
C ASN A 248 -21.30 7.79 5.25
N PRO A 249 -20.74 8.95 4.84
CA PRO A 249 -19.30 9.16 4.92
C PRO A 249 -18.83 9.03 6.37
N LYS A 250 -17.72 8.30 6.55
CA LYS A 250 -17.09 8.08 7.86
C LYS A 250 -16.61 9.38 8.47
N GLN A 251 -16.11 10.30 7.63
CA GLN A 251 -15.69 11.63 8.04
C GLN A 251 -16.11 12.64 6.99
N VAL A 252 -16.58 13.80 7.45
CA VAL A 252 -16.89 14.95 6.62
C VAL A 252 -16.14 16.15 7.18
N PHE A 253 -15.39 16.80 6.30
CA PHE A 253 -14.58 17.96 6.63
C PHE A 253 -15.03 19.14 5.81
N LYS A 254 -15.42 20.23 6.46
CA LYS A 254 -15.69 21.51 5.80
C LYS A 254 -14.39 22.28 5.60
N ILE A 255 -14.12 22.70 4.38
CA ILE A 255 -12.93 23.47 4.04
C ILE A 255 -13.16 24.94 4.40
N LYS A 256 -12.28 25.47 5.25
CA LYS A 256 -12.24 26.89 5.65
C LYS A 256 -11.28 27.71 4.79
N LYS A 257 -10.14 27.13 4.43
CA LYS A 257 -9.12 27.80 3.64
C LYS A 257 -8.39 26.80 2.76
N ASN A 258 -8.16 27.19 1.52
CA ASN A 258 -7.35 26.47 0.55
C ASN A 258 -6.18 27.38 0.16
N LYS A 259 -4.93 26.91 0.33
CA LYS A 259 -3.75 27.67 -0.10
C LYS A 259 -2.70 26.73 -0.69
N ARG A 260 -1.96 27.18 -1.70
CA ARG A 260 -0.72 26.53 -2.10
C ARG A 260 0.44 27.00 -1.22
N SER A 261 1.27 26.06 -0.79
CA SER A 261 2.37 26.28 0.14
C SER A 261 3.32 25.07 0.05
N ARG A 262 4.13 24.86 1.09
CA ARG A 262 4.96 23.68 1.24
C ARG A 262 4.54 22.89 2.48
N PHE A 263 4.61 21.57 2.37
CA PHE A 263 4.42 20.60 3.46
C PHE A 263 5.80 20.09 3.88
N PHE A 264 6.10 20.11 5.17
CA PHE A 264 7.32 19.49 5.69
C PHE A 264 7.09 17.98 5.81
N ASP A 265 7.83 17.18 5.02
CA ASP A 265 7.81 15.73 5.15
C ASP A 265 8.79 15.30 6.26
N PRO A 266 8.29 14.83 7.42
CA PRO A 266 9.14 14.54 8.58
C PRO A 266 10.11 13.38 8.34
N ILE A 267 9.79 12.48 7.43
CA ILE A 267 10.61 11.29 7.14
C ILE A 267 11.75 11.65 6.19
N LYS A 268 11.48 12.58 5.28
CA LYS A 268 12.48 13.07 4.33
C LYS A 268 13.24 14.30 4.83
N ALA A 269 12.85 14.81 6.01
CA ALA A 269 13.32 16.07 6.60
C ALA A 269 13.37 17.22 5.58
N LYS A 270 12.37 17.33 4.70
CA LYS A 270 12.35 18.33 3.62
C LYS A 270 10.97 18.87 3.32
N GLU A 271 10.93 20.09 2.82
CA GLU A 271 9.72 20.71 2.31
C GLU A 271 9.40 20.24 0.89
N VAL A 272 8.14 19.84 0.66
CA VAL A 272 7.61 19.47 -0.64
C VAL A 272 6.42 20.36 -1.01
N PRO A 273 6.22 20.69 -2.30
CA PRO A 273 5.07 21.47 -2.74
C PRO A 273 3.75 20.78 -2.37
N ALA A 274 2.80 21.55 -1.83
CA ALA A 274 1.51 21.03 -1.41
C ALA A 274 0.42 22.10 -1.43
N ARG A 275 -0.82 21.67 -1.67
CA ARG A 275 -2.02 22.45 -1.37
C ARG A 275 -2.50 22.10 0.04
N ILE A 276 -2.54 23.10 0.92
CA ILE A 276 -2.91 22.97 2.33
C ILE A 276 -4.36 23.38 2.50
N LEU A 277 -5.19 22.44 2.96
CA LEU A 277 -6.60 22.63 3.23
C LEU A 277 -6.79 22.74 4.75
N LYS A 278 -7.14 23.92 5.24
CA LYS A 278 -7.62 24.07 6.62
C LYS A 278 -9.06 23.63 6.69
N VAL A 279 -9.35 22.66 7.54
CA VAL A 279 -10.65 22.01 7.59
C VAL A 279 -11.21 21.92 9.00
N VAL A 280 -12.53 21.78 9.10
CA VAL A 280 -13.24 21.45 10.34
C VAL A 280 -14.00 20.17 10.15
N ASN A 281 -13.82 19.22 11.05
CA ASN A 281 -14.60 17.99 11.06
C ASN A 281 -16.04 18.29 11.52
N GLU A 282 -17.04 18.00 10.69
CA GLU A 282 -18.44 18.37 10.93
C GLU A 282 -19.06 17.63 12.14
N VAL A 283 -18.50 16.49 12.55
CA VAL A 283 -19.00 15.70 13.70
C VAL A 283 -18.36 16.16 15.00
N THR A 284 -17.04 16.37 14.99
CA THR A 284 -16.27 16.67 16.21
C THR A 284 -16.01 18.16 16.41
N SER A 285 -16.31 19.00 15.41
CA SER A 285 -15.98 20.44 15.37
C SER A 285 -14.49 20.77 15.54
N LYS A 286 -13.59 19.77 15.44
CA LYS A 286 -12.14 19.97 15.55
C LYS A 286 -11.56 20.51 14.25
N GLU A 287 -10.69 21.50 14.37
CA GLU A 287 -9.91 22.01 13.25
C GLU A 287 -8.69 21.12 12.98
N SER A 288 -8.31 20.99 11.72
CA SER A 288 -7.11 20.28 11.29
C SER A 288 -6.65 20.76 9.91
N GLU A 289 -5.51 20.25 9.46
CA GLU A 289 -4.99 20.48 8.11
C GLU A 289 -4.93 19.15 7.33
N ILE A 290 -5.34 19.22 6.07
CA ILE A 290 -5.18 18.16 5.09
C ILE A 290 -4.23 18.67 4.01
N PHE A 291 -3.26 17.84 3.63
CA PHE A 291 -2.24 18.21 2.65
C PHE A 291 -2.41 17.40 1.39
N LEU A 292 -2.58 18.08 0.26
CA LEU A 292 -2.53 17.47 -1.08
C LEU A 292 -1.12 17.69 -1.60
N VAL A 293 -0.26 16.66 -1.52
CA VAL A 293 1.14 16.79 -1.92
C VAL A 293 1.25 16.66 -3.44
N GLU A 294 1.95 17.62 -4.03
CA GLU A 294 2.08 17.76 -5.47
C GLU A 294 3.26 16.94 -6.01
N GLY A 295 3.05 16.30 -7.15
CA GLY A 295 4.10 15.67 -7.96
C GLY A 295 4.57 16.59 -9.09
N SER A 296 5.16 15.98 -10.12
CA SER A 296 5.46 16.67 -11.38
C SER A 296 4.19 17.23 -12.02
N ASN A 297 4.30 18.35 -12.75
CA ASN A 297 3.20 18.98 -13.48
C ASN A 297 1.97 19.32 -12.61
N GLN A 298 2.17 19.56 -11.30
CA GLN A 298 1.10 19.89 -10.35
C GLN A 298 -0.01 18.82 -10.31
N THR A 299 0.33 17.55 -10.50
CA THR A 299 -0.60 16.44 -10.27
C THR A 299 -0.55 16.00 -8.81
N LEU A 300 -1.64 15.45 -8.28
CA LEU A 300 -1.64 14.86 -6.95
C LEU A 300 -0.71 13.64 -6.90
N LYS A 301 0.18 13.62 -5.91
CA LYS A 301 1.05 12.48 -5.64
C LYS A 301 0.51 11.61 -4.50
N TYR A 302 0.11 12.26 -3.40
CA TYR A 302 -0.54 11.62 -2.25
C TYR A 302 -1.26 12.65 -1.38
N ILE A 303 -2.18 12.17 -0.54
CA ILE A 303 -2.95 12.99 0.41
C ILE A 303 -2.49 12.66 1.83
N VAL A 304 -2.25 13.66 2.67
CA VAL A 304 -1.93 13.47 4.09
C VAL A 304 -3.09 13.94 4.95
N ILE A 305 -3.58 13.06 5.82
CA ILE A 305 -4.67 13.32 6.78
C ILE A 305 -4.23 12.79 8.14
N GLY A 306 -3.96 13.69 9.08
CA GLY A 306 -3.35 13.33 10.36
C GLY A 306 -2.04 12.58 10.15
N ASN A 307 -1.93 11.37 10.71
CA ASN A 307 -0.72 10.54 10.62
C ASN A 307 -0.72 9.60 9.40
N MET A 308 -1.72 9.70 8.52
CA MET A 308 -1.88 8.79 7.38
C MET A 308 -1.53 9.50 6.08
N ARG A 309 -0.75 8.84 5.22
CA ARG A 309 -0.56 9.22 3.81
C ARG A 309 -1.33 8.24 2.95
N TYR A 310 -2.17 8.75 2.06
CA TYR A 310 -2.93 7.97 1.09
C TYR A 310 -2.24 8.09 -0.27
N LEU A 311 -1.70 6.97 -0.75
CA LEU A 311 -0.91 6.92 -1.98
C LEU A 311 -1.78 6.51 -3.17
N LEU A 312 -1.48 7.10 -4.32
CA LEU A 312 -2.08 6.71 -5.60
C LEU A 312 -1.30 5.55 -6.23
N ARG A 313 -1.91 4.86 -7.19
CA ARG A 313 -1.29 3.75 -7.91
C ARG A 313 -0.17 4.27 -8.83
N SER A 314 1.04 3.74 -8.70
CA SER A 314 2.13 3.97 -9.65
C SER A 314 1.82 3.30 -11.00
N LYS A 315 2.19 3.95 -12.11
CA LYS A 315 1.89 3.46 -13.48
C LYS A 315 2.82 2.34 -13.93
#